data_AF-W2QTT7-F1
#
_entry.id   AF-W2QTT7-F1
#
_cell.length_a   1.000
_cell.length_b   1.000
_cell.length_c   1.000
_cell.angle_alpha   90.00
_cell.angle_beta   90.00
_cell.angle_gamma   90.00
#
_symmetry.space_group_name_H-M   'P 1'
#
loop_
_entity.id
_entity.type
_entity.pdbx_description
1 polymer ?
#
loop_
_entity_poly.entity_id
_entity_poly.type
_entity_poly.pdbx_seq_one_letter_code
_entity_poly.pdbx_strand_id
1 'polypeptide(L)'
;MSLLKSIVKVLAYRKIGVLLSMHTLTSTDSGSLWYSDTISEDDFLDAIDTLTDNLCSKTYWNIMGIDVKNEPSKATWGDGSDTDFHAGAKKIADRMLDGCSNWMGFVEGINADHTVTIDGTDYDYYDWYGGGLQDAADYPLTFSTENKVVYAPHYYTPAVYPQSYFYNGGTQDSNGAISDYVEIDDDTLKARIKATMADMFGFLGDDNSSALLLGEFGGLYSKDLHPELTTQRCTDLSMEVIVESGWAGGFVWSLNPESAYQYNPADTYGTFTEGILEDDWLTANSEFLKGMTVFNDLANLRSMPCFEVEESASGSDSSSSS
;
A
#
# COMPACT_ATOMS: atom_id res chain seq x y z
N MET A 1 -3.29 -9.60 -21.17
CA MET A 1 -3.82 -10.67 -20.29
C MET A 1 -3.00 -11.97 -20.26
N SER A 2 -2.51 -12.53 -21.37
CA SER A 2 -1.80 -13.83 -21.38
C SER A 2 -0.56 -13.89 -20.48
N LEU A 3 0.25 -12.82 -20.47
CA LEU A 3 1.43 -12.69 -19.60
C LEU A 3 1.05 -12.75 -18.12
N LEU A 4 0.13 -11.89 -17.68
CA LEU A 4 -0.36 -11.85 -16.30
C LEU A 4 -0.87 -13.23 -15.83
N LYS A 5 -1.71 -13.88 -16.63
CA LYS A 5 -2.20 -15.25 -16.35
C LYS A 5 -1.07 -16.25 -16.14
N SER A 6 0.01 -16.13 -16.91
CA SER A 6 1.14 -17.06 -16.83
C SER A 6 1.97 -16.82 -15.56
N ILE A 7 2.21 -15.57 -15.21
CA ILE A 7 2.91 -15.18 -13.97
C ILE A 7 2.12 -15.65 -12.75
N VAL A 8 0.82 -15.32 -12.67
CA VAL A 8 -0.02 -15.70 -11.53
C VAL A 8 -0.05 -17.22 -11.34
N LYS A 9 -0.12 -18.01 -12.42
CA LYS A 9 -0.04 -19.49 -12.34
C LYS A 9 1.28 -19.98 -11.76
N VAL A 10 2.39 -19.38 -12.14
CA VAL A 10 3.71 -19.75 -11.59
C VAL A 10 3.79 -19.39 -10.11
N LEU A 11 3.30 -18.21 -9.72
CA LEU A 11 3.23 -17.80 -8.32
C LEU A 11 2.31 -18.72 -7.51
N ALA A 12 1.19 -19.16 -8.07
CA ALA A 12 0.29 -20.14 -7.46
C ALA A 12 1.01 -21.47 -7.22
N TYR A 13 1.75 -21.97 -8.21
CA TYR A 13 2.58 -23.18 -8.07
C TYR A 13 3.64 -23.04 -6.96
N ARG A 14 4.18 -21.83 -6.78
CA ARG A 14 5.13 -21.48 -5.72
C ARG A 14 4.46 -21.11 -4.38
N LYS A 15 3.13 -21.13 -4.29
CA LYS A 15 2.32 -20.76 -3.12
C LYS A 15 2.54 -19.30 -2.66
N ILE A 16 2.69 -18.39 -3.63
CA ILE A 16 2.84 -16.96 -3.40
C ILE A 16 1.50 -16.29 -3.68
N GLY A 17 0.97 -15.56 -2.69
CA GLY A 17 -0.24 -14.74 -2.83
C GLY A 17 -0.01 -13.57 -3.78
N VAL A 18 -1.07 -13.13 -4.46
CA VAL A 18 -1.03 -12.04 -5.43
C VAL A 18 -2.12 -11.03 -5.09
N LEU A 19 -1.72 -9.77 -4.94
CA LEU A 19 -2.61 -8.62 -4.99
C LEU A 19 -2.49 -7.98 -6.37
N LEU A 20 -3.60 -7.69 -7.04
CA LEU A 20 -3.61 -6.99 -8.31
C LEU A 20 -3.78 -5.49 -8.05
N SER A 21 -2.74 -4.68 -8.25
CA SER A 21 -2.86 -3.24 -8.06
C SER A 21 -3.33 -2.53 -9.32
N MET A 22 -4.39 -1.72 -9.18
CA MET A 22 -4.82 -0.77 -10.22
C MET A 22 -3.94 0.47 -10.17
N HIS A 23 -2.70 0.30 -10.65
CA HIS A 23 -1.61 1.23 -10.36
C HIS A 23 -1.60 2.49 -11.23
N THR A 24 -2.07 2.39 -12.48
CA THR A 24 -2.09 3.51 -13.42
C THR A 24 -3.34 3.48 -14.30
N LEU A 25 -3.79 4.66 -14.75
CA LEU A 25 -4.87 4.79 -15.74
C LEU A 25 -4.37 4.42 -17.15
N THR A 26 -3.12 4.78 -17.44
CA THR A 26 -2.44 4.44 -18.70
C THR A 26 -0.97 4.11 -18.44
N SER A 27 -0.20 3.73 -19.46
CA SER A 27 1.24 3.45 -19.31
C SER A 27 2.08 4.68 -18.92
N THR A 28 1.52 5.88 -18.95
CA THR A 28 2.23 7.14 -18.66
C THR A 28 1.48 8.06 -17.71
N ASP A 29 0.31 7.64 -17.22
CA ASP A 29 -0.52 8.43 -16.31
C ASP A 29 -0.93 7.55 -15.14
N SER A 30 -0.32 7.79 -13.98
CA SER A 30 -0.69 7.12 -12.73
C SER A 30 -2.13 7.47 -12.31
N GLY A 31 -2.62 8.65 -12.67
CA GLY A 31 -3.93 9.17 -12.29
C GLY A 31 -3.97 9.63 -10.83
N SER A 32 -4.34 10.89 -10.57
CA SER A 32 -4.58 11.36 -9.20
C SER A 32 -5.94 10.90 -8.63
N LEU A 33 -6.80 10.36 -9.49
CA LEU A 33 -8.11 9.76 -9.24
C LEU A 33 -8.20 8.44 -10.05
N TRP A 34 -9.29 7.68 -9.90
CA TRP A 34 -9.55 6.48 -10.71
C TRP A 34 -10.13 6.78 -12.10
N TYR A 35 -10.12 8.06 -12.49
CA TYR A 35 -10.53 8.56 -13.79
C TYR A 35 -9.75 9.84 -14.12
N SER A 36 -9.83 10.26 -15.37
CA SER A 36 -9.24 11.49 -15.90
C SER A 36 -10.07 12.03 -17.07
N ASP A 37 -9.58 13.10 -17.72
CA ASP A 37 -10.22 13.63 -18.93
C ASP A 37 -10.20 12.62 -20.11
N THR A 38 -9.32 11.60 -20.06
CA THR A 38 -9.16 10.61 -21.13
C THR A 38 -9.63 9.21 -20.77
N ILE A 39 -9.62 8.85 -19.49
CA ILE A 39 -10.09 7.57 -18.97
C ILE A 39 -11.29 7.84 -18.07
N SER A 40 -12.48 7.42 -18.49
CA SER A 40 -13.68 7.57 -17.68
C SER A 40 -13.70 6.56 -16.52
N GLU A 41 -14.53 6.82 -15.51
CA GLU A 41 -14.79 5.83 -14.45
C GLU A 41 -15.36 4.52 -15.04
N ASP A 42 -16.20 4.59 -16.07
CA ASP A 42 -16.72 3.40 -16.74
C ASP A 42 -15.60 2.60 -17.42
N ASP A 43 -14.62 3.25 -18.06
CA ASP A 43 -13.44 2.56 -18.62
C ASP A 43 -12.62 1.85 -17.52
N PHE A 44 -12.49 2.47 -16.36
CA PHE A 44 -11.82 1.87 -15.20
C PHE A 44 -12.58 0.64 -14.70
N LEU A 45 -13.91 0.72 -14.59
CA LEU A 45 -14.76 -0.40 -14.18
C LEU A 45 -14.76 -1.55 -15.23
N ASP A 46 -14.66 -1.23 -16.52
CA ASP A 46 -14.49 -2.24 -17.58
C ASP A 46 -13.11 -2.95 -17.48
N ALA A 47 -12.08 -2.27 -16.96
CA ALA A 47 -10.80 -2.89 -16.64
C ALA A 47 -10.95 -3.88 -15.46
N ILE A 48 -11.75 -3.55 -14.44
CA ILE A 48 -12.07 -4.46 -13.32
C ILE A 48 -12.75 -5.73 -13.85
N ASP A 49 -13.74 -5.59 -14.72
CA ASP A 49 -14.41 -6.73 -15.36
C ASP A 49 -13.43 -7.61 -16.13
N THR A 50 -12.54 -6.97 -16.88
CA THR A 50 -11.52 -7.67 -17.63
C THR A 50 -10.64 -8.52 -16.69
N LEU A 51 -10.34 -8.06 -15.48
CA LEU A 51 -9.62 -8.86 -14.48
C LEU A 51 -10.49 -10.01 -13.96
N THR A 52 -11.70 -9.75 -13.47
CA THR A 52 -12.56 -10.76 -12.84
C THR A 52 -12.97 -11.86 -13.80
N ASP A 53 -13.38 -11.52 -15.03
CA ASP A 53 -13.76 -12.49 -16.07
C ASP A 53 -12.63 -13.46 -16.42
N ASN A 54 -11.39 -12.98 -16.29
CA ASN A 54 -10.21 -13.71 -16.73
C ASN A 54 -9.51 -14.46 -15.60
N LEU A 55 -9.65 -14.00 -14.37
CA LEU A 55 -8.84 -14.43 -13.23
C LEU A 55 -9.66 -14.96 -12.05
N CYS A 56 -10.99 -14.80 -12.03
CA CYS A 56 -11.83 -15.44 -11.02
C CYS A 56 -12.05 -16.92 -11.33
N SER A 57 -11.11 -17.78 -10.95
CA SER A 57 -11.27 -19.24 -11.04
C SER A 57 -10.33 -19.97 -10.08
N LYS A 58 -10.61 -21.26 -9.83
CA LYS A 58 -9.73 -22.16 -9.06
C LYS A 58 -8.29 -22.25 -9.59
N THR A 59 -8.05 -21.87 -10.85
CA THR A 59 -6.71 -21.83 -11.45
C THR A 59 -5.83 -20.74 -10.86
N TYR A 60 -6.42 -19.60 -10.47
CA TYR A 60 -5.73 -18.44 -9.93
C TYR A 60 -6.11 -18.23 -8.46
N TRP A 61 -6.17 -19.33 -7.70
CA TRP A 61 -6.62 -19.37 -6.30
C TRP A 61 -5.81 -18.46 -5.36
N ASN A 62 -4.59 -18.09 -5.77
CA ASN A 62 -3.67 -17.28 -5.00
C ASN A 62 -3.90 -15.76 -5.16
N ILE A 63 -4.86 -15.32 -5.97
CA ILE A 63 -5.25 -13.90 -6.03
C ILE A 63 -6.11 -13.58 -4.82
N MET A 64 -5.66 -12.61 -4.01
CA MET A 64 -6.35 -12.10 -2.83
C MET A 64 -7.46 -11.12 -3.20
N GLY A 65 -7.26 -10.34 -4.26
CA GLY A 65 -8.21 -9.38 -4.78
C GLY A 65 -7.52 -8.27 -5.53
N ILE A 66 -8.08 -7.06 -5.45
CA ILE A 66 -7.50 -5.87 -6.07
C ILE A 66 -7.14 -4.82 -5.03
N ASP A 67 -6.03 -4.12 -5.28
CA ASP A 67 -5.86 -2.76 -4.79
C ASP A 67 -6.68 -1.85 -5.69
N VAL A 68 -7.69 -1.20 -5.10
CA VAL A 68 -8.76 -0.55 -5.88
C VAL A 68 -8.26 0.62 -6.70
N LYS A 69 -7.23 1.34 -6.22
CA LYS A 69 -6.59 2.47 -6.91
C LYS A 69 -5.31 2.87 -6.15
N ASN A 70 -4.18 2.86 -6.85
CA ASN A 70 -2.90 3.32 -6.31
C ASN A 70 -2.78 4.84 -6.14
N GLU A 71 -2.53 5.30 -4.92
CA GLU A 71 -2.16 6.67 -4.53
C GLU A 71 -3.13 7.79 -4.98
N PRO A 72 -4.41 7.82 -4.56
CA PRO A 72 -5.37 8.90 -4.82
C PRO A 72 -4.95 10.30 -4.28
N SER A 73 -3.99 10.95 -4.93
CA SER A 73 -3.39 12.21 -4.45
C SER A 73 -4.25 13.48 -4.56
N LYS A 74 -5.39 13.42 -5.28
CA LYS A 74 -6.35 14.54 -5.36
C LYS A 74 -7.78 14.14 -5.00
N ALA A 75 -7.92 12.97 -4.39
CA ALA A 75 -9.20 12.50 -3.91
C ALA A 75 -9.60 13.20 -2.61
N THR A 76 -10.91 13.22 -2.35
CA THR A 76 -11.49 13.53 -1.05
C THR A 76 -12.07 12.26 -0.44
N TRP A 77 -12.52 12.30 0.81
CA TRP A 77 -13.07 11.14 1.50
C TRP A 77 -14.37 11.48 2.24
N GLY A 78 -15.46 10.81 1.89
CA GLY A 78 -16.74 10.88 2.60
C GLY A 78 -17.55 12.17 2.39
N ASP A 79 -17.14 13.03 1.45
CA ASP A 79 -17.80 14.32 1.20
C ASP A 79 -18.91 14.26 0.12
N GLY A 80 -19.06 13.13 -0.58
CA GLY A 80 -20.05 12.92 -1.63
C GLY A 80 -19.81 13.73 -2.90
N SER A 81 -18.64 14.35 -3.06
CA SER A 81 -18.24 15.03 -4.29
C SER A 81 -17.84 14.02 -5.38
N ASP A 82 -17.61 14.51 -6.61
CA ASP A 82 -17.14 13.65 -7.70
C ASP A 82 -15.75 13.05 -7.41
N THR A 83 -14.94 13.70 -6.56
CA THR A 83 -13.61 13.23 -6.15
C THR A 83 -13.62 12.34 -4.90
N ASP A 84 -14.80 12.00 -4.37
CA ASP A 84 -14.95 11.21 -3.15
C ASP A 84 -14.50 9.75 -3.37
N PHE A 85 -13.28 9.45 -2.93
CA PHE A 85 -12.71 8.12 -3.05
C PHE A 85 -13.33 7.10 -2.10
N HIS A 86 -14.02 7.51 -1.03
CA HIS A 86 -14.82 6.56 -0.24
C HIS A 86 -15.92 5.95 -1.11
N ALA A 87 -16.66 6.79 -1.84
CA ALA A 87 -17.69 6.36 -2.77
C ALA A 87 -17.10 5.61 -3.98
N GLY A 88 -16.00 6.12 -4.55
CA GLY A 88 -15.28 5.51 -5.67
C GLY A 88 -14.74 4.11 -5.35
N ALA A 89 -14.02 3.96 -4.25
CA ALA A 89 -13.48 2.69 -3.76
C ALA A 89 -14.59 1.66 -3.53
N LYS A 90 -15.71 2.08 -2.91
CA LYS A 90 -16.89 1.21 -2.75
C LYS A 90 -17.44 0.75 -4.10
N LYS A 91 -17.60 1.65 -5.06
CA LYS A 91 -18.13 1.34 -6.39
C LYS A 91 -17.23 0.34 -7.14
N ILE A 92 -15.92 0.57 -7.12
CA ILE A 92 -14.91 -0.29 -7.75
C ILE A 92 -14.89 -1.67 -7.09
N ALA A 93 -14.85 -1.73 -5.76
CA ALA A 93 -14.81 -2.99 -5.03
C ALA A 93 -16.11 -3.79 -5.20
N ASP A 94 -17.27 -3.14 -5.19
CA ASP A 94 -18.55 -3.82 -5.42
C ASP A 94 -18.62 -4.40 -6.84
N ARG A 95 -18.12 -3.67 -7.85
CA ARG A 95 -17.98 -4.19 -9.23
C ARG A 95 -17.07 -5.41 -9.29
N MET A 96 -15.95 -5.38 -8.59
CA MET A 96 -15.03 -6.52 -8.48
C MET A 96 -15.72 -7.72 -7.80
N LEU A 97 -16.45 -7.49 -6.70
CA LEU A 97 -17.10 -8.55 -5.92
C LEU A 97 -18.25 -9.21 -6.70
N ASP A 98 -18.95 -8.46 -7.56
CA ASP A 98 -19.93 -9.01 -8.49
C ASP A 98 -19.29 -9.99 -9.48
N GLY A 99 -18.10 -9.67 -9.98
CA GLY A 99 -17.31 -10.55 -10.85
C GLY A 99 -16.58 -11.68 -10.12
N CYS A 100 -16.19 -11.46 -8.85
CA CYS A 100 -15.46 -12.42 -8.03
C CYS A 100 -15.68 -12.23 -6.52
N SER A 101 -16.71 -12.88 -5.99
CA SER A 101 -17.07 -12.78 -4.55
C SER A 101 -16.02 -13.33 -3.58
N ASN A 102 -15.03 -14.08 -4.06
CA ASN A 102 -13.94 -14.59 -3.23
C ASN A 102 -12.84 -13.55 -2.97
N TRP A 103 -12.73 -12.51 -3.79
CA TRP A 103 -11.71 -11.47 -3.64
C TRP A 103 -12.02 -10.51 -2.50
N MET A 104 -11.04 -9.66 -2.16
CA MET A 104 -11.12 -8.57 -1.19
C MET A 104 -10.68 -7.26 -1.87
N GLY A 105 -11.25 -6.13 -1.45
CA GLY A 105 -10.82 -4.82 -1.89
C GLY A 105 -9.80 -4.25 -0.90
N PHE A 106 -8.59 -4.03 -1.37
CA PHE A 106 -7.54 -3.31 -0.66
C PHE A 106 -7.68 -1.84 -0.99
N VAL A 107 -7.78 -1.00 0.04
CA VAL A 107 -8.11 0.42 -0.11
C VAL A 107 -7.08 1.26 0.61
N GLU A 108 -6.32 1.99 -0.19
CA GLU A 108 -5.39 3.01 0.25
C GLU A 108 -6.12 4.26 0.78
N GLY A 109 -5.36 5.24 1.23
CA GLY A 109 -5.84 6.56 1.64
C GLY A 109 -5.86 7.61 0.52
N ILE A 110 -6.07 8.86 0.93
CA ILE A 110 -5.95 10.05 0.09
C ILE A 110 -4.67 10.81 0.43
N ASN A 111 -4.58 12.08 0.04
CA ASN A 111 -3.50 12.97 0.43
C ASN A 111 -4.06 14.33 0.89
N ALA A 112 -3.69 14.75 2.10
CA ALA A 112 -3.99 16.08 2.60
C ALA A 112 -2.86 16.64 3.49
N ASP A 113 -2.99 17.93 3.80
CA ASP A 113 -2.16 18.67 4.76
C ASP A 113 -2.61 18.37 6.20
N HIS A 114 -1.68 18.04 7.08
CA HIS A 114 -1.95 17.71 8.47
C HIS A 114 -0.92 18.34 9.43
N THR A 115 -1.36 18.52 10.68
CA THR A 115 -0.50 18.88 11.80
C THR A 115 -0.68 17.84 12.89
N VAL A 116 0.41 17.20 13.32
CA VAL A 116 0.42 16.27 14.46
C VAL A 116 1.32 16.81 15.57
N THR A 117 0.85 16.75 16.82
CA THR A 117 1.66 17.11 17.99
C THR A 117 2.33 15.86 18.55
N ILE A 118 3.67 15.80 18.48
CA ILE A 118 4.48 14.71 19.02
C ILE A 118 5.41 15.27 20.09
N ASP A 119 5.32 14.75 21.32
CA ASP A 119 6.11 15.21 22.46
C ASP A 119 6.06 16.73 22.70
N GLY A 120 4.90 17.35 22.45
CA GLY A 120 4.67 18.78 22.62
C GLY A 120 5.28 19.66 21.52
N THR A 121 5.76 19.05 20.42
CA THR A 121 6.19 19.74 19.20
C THR A 121 5.18 19.48 18.09
N ASP A 122 4.73 20.55 17.43
CA ASP A 122 3.85 20.44 16.27
C ASP A 122 4.68 20.18 15.01
N TYR A 123 4.26 19.18 14.24
CA TYR A 123 4.83 18.84 12.94
C TYR A 123 3.76 19.00 11.87
N ASP A 124 3.99 19.93 10.95
CA ASP A 124 3.22 20.03 9.72
C ASP A 124 3.79 19.03 8.71
N TYR A 125 2.91 18.26 8.08
CA TYR A 125 3.27 17.25 7.10
C TYR A 125 2.15 17.05 6.06
N TYR A 126 2.53 16.52 4.91
CA TYR A 126 1.57 15.98 3.94
C TYR A 126 1.47 14.48 4.14
N ASP A 127 0.27 13.91 4.07
CA ASP A 127 0.16 12.45 3.98
C ASP A 127 1.04 11.92 2.85
N TRP A 128 1.55 10.71 3.00
CA TRP A 128 2.01 9.98 1.82
C TRP A 128 0.82 9.85 0.85
N TYR A 129 1.08 9.90 -0.45
CA TYR A 129 -0.01 9.59 -1.38
C TYR A 129 -0.50 8.17 -1.11
N GLY A 130 -1.82 7.98 -0.98
CA GLY A 130 -2.36 6.70 -0.54
C GLY A 130 -2.24 6.46 0.98
N GLY A 131 -1.77 7.42 1.78
CA GLY A 131 -1.55 7.27 3.21
C GLY A 131 -2.68 7.82 4.09
N GLY A 132 -3.36 8.88 3.66
CA GLY A 132 -4.34 9.60 4.50
C GLY A 132 -5.67 8.86 4.66
N LEU A 133 -5.93 8.29 5.83
CA LEU A 133 -7.17 7.57 6.16
C LEU A 133 -7.88 8.14 7.41
N GLN A 134 -7.51 9.33 7.85
CA GLN A 134 -8.07 10.01 9.02
C GLN A 134 -9.60 10.07 8.98
N ASP A 135 -10.16 10.45 7.83
CA ASP A 135 -11.60 10.58 7.63
C ASP A 135 -12.35 9.23 7.65
N ALA A 136 -11.64 8.09 7.60
CA ALA A 136 -12.25 6.78 7.77
C ALA A 136 -12.74 6.52 9.21
N ALA A 137 -12.32 7.33 10.19
CA ALA A 137 -12.88 7.31 11.55
C ALA A 137 -14.37 7.69 11.55
N ASP A 138 -14.72 8.73 10.80
CA ASP A 138 -16.09 9.25 10.71
C ASP A 138 -16.88 8.61 9.56
N TYR A 139 -16.18 8.26 8.48
CA TYR A 139 -16.73 7.65 7.27
C TYR A 139 -16.05 6.30 6.98
N PRO A 140 -16.30 5.26 7.81
CA PRO A 140 -15.72 3.94 7.60
C PRO A 140 -16.21 3.33 6.29
N LEU A 141 -15.36 2.55 5.64
CA LEU A 141 -15.66 1.96 4.35
C LEU A 141 -16.37 0.62 4.52
N THR A 142 -17.42 0.40 3.74
CA THR A 142 -18.11 -0.90 3.68
C THR A 142 -18.47 -1.24 2.24
N PHE A 143 -18.28 -2.52 1.89
CA PHE A 143 -18.69 -3.06 0.60
C PHE A 143 -20.04 -3.74 0.71
N SER A 144 -20.64 -4.06 -0.42
CA SER A 144 -21.91 -4.78 -0.51
C SER A 144 -21.79 -6.23 -0.01
N THR A 145 -20.57 -6.78 0.01
CA THR A 145 -20.26 -8.04 0.69
C THR A 145 -19.47 -7.76 1.97
N GLU A 146 -19.96 -8.29 3.10
CA GLU A 146 -19.31 -8.14 4.41
C GLU A 146 -17.92 -8.78 4.46
N ASN A 147 -17.05 -8.25 5.31
CA ASN A 147 -15.70 -8.77 5.57
C ASN A 147 -14.79 -8.80 4.34
N LYS A 148 -14.95 -7.82 3.43
CA LYS A 148 -14.17 -7.70 2.18
C LYS A 148 -13.27 -6.47 2.09
N VAL A 149 -13.26 -5.61 3.10
CA VAL A 149 -12.41 -4.42 3.17
C VAL A 149 -11.09 -4.76 3.83
N VAL A 150 -9.99 -4.36 3.20
CA VAL A 150 -8.66 -4.30 3.81
C VAL A 150 -8.13 -2.88 3.59
N TYR A 151 -7.72 -2.19 4.65
CA TYR A 151 -7.04 -0.91 4.51
C TYR A 151 -5.56 -1.15 4.19
N ALA A 152 -5.06 -0.45 3.17
CA ALA A 152 -3.74 -0.68 2.60
C ALA A 152 -2.92 0.62 2.43
N PRO A 153 -2.82 1.51 3.44
CA PRO A 153 -2.16 2.80 3.27
C PRO A 153 -0.68 2.66 2.89
N HIS A 154 -0.16 3.69 2.22
CA HIS A 154 1.27 3.81 1.93
C HIS A 154 1.98 4.57 3.03
N TYR A 155 3.22 4.16 3.36
CA TYR A 155 4.07 4.89 4.29
C TYR A 155 5.53 4.73 3.90
N TYR A 156 6.23 5.85 3.74
CA TYR A 156 7.57 5.89 3.16
C TYR A 156 8.62 6.52 4.09
N THR A 157 9.85 6.53 3.59
CA THR A 157 11.06 6.98 4.28
C THR A 157 11.55 8.32 3.72
N PRO A 158 12.56 8.96 4.33
CA PRO A 158 13.14 10.20 3.82
C PRO A 158 13.64 10.14 2.38
N ALA A 159 13.96 8.95 1.85
CA ALA A 159 14.39 8.79 0.47
C ALA A 159 13.30 9.17 -0.54
N VAL A 160 12.02 8.99 -0.20
CA VAL A 160 10.90 9.46 -1.03
C VAL A 160 10.65 10.94 -0.81
N TYR A 161 10.54 11.36 0.45
CA TYR A 161 10.43 12.77 0.84
C TYR A 161 10.90 12.97 2.28
N PRO A 162 11.83 13.89 2.56
CA PRO A 162 12.35 14.11 3.91
C PRO A 162 11.34 14.92 4.73
N GLN A 163 10.33 14.23 5.26
CA GLN A 163 9.37 14.83 6.19
C GLN A 163 10.08 15.34 7.45
N SER A 164 9.70 16.52 7.94
CA SER A 164 10.39 17.21 9.04
C SER A 164 10.42 16.40 10.35
N TYR A 165 9.40 15.56 10.57
CA TYR A 165 9.32 14.71 11.77
C TYR A 165 10.43 13.64 11.84
N PHE A 166 11.12 13.31 10.74
CA PHE A 166 12.26 12.39 10.79
C PHE A 166 13.53 13.01 11.40
N TYR A 167 13.56 14.32 11.62
CA TYR A 167 14.77 15.05 12.03
C TYR A 167 14.49 16.07 13.14
N ASN A 168 15.56 16.65 13.69
CA ASN A 168 15.48 17.87 14.47
C ASN A 168 16.02 19.05 13.65
N GLY A 169 15.27 20.15 13.63
CA GLY A 169 15.68 21.39 12.98
C GLY A 169 15.83 21.26 11.45
N GLY A 170 16.68 22.09 10.90
CA GLY A 170 16.92 22.20 9.46
C GLY A 170 16.04 23.23 8.75
N THR A 171 16.39 23.53 7.51
CA THR A 171 15.65 24.42 6.62
C THR A 171 15.36 23.70 5.31
N GLN A 172 14.07 23.51 5.03
CA GLN A 172 13.61 22.88 3.80
C GLN A 172 13.63 23.87 2.63
N ASP A 173 14.19 23.45 1.51
CA ASP A 173 14.20 24.22 0.27
C ASP A 173 12.94 23.94 -0.59
N SER A 174 12.83 24.63 -1.73
CA SER A 174 11.68 24.47 -2.63
C SER A 174 11.59 23.10 -3.32
N ASN A 175 12.67 22.32 -3.32
CA ASN A 175 12.67 20.96 -3.84
C ASN A 175 12.38 19.94 -2.74
N GLY A 176 12.14 20.36 -1.50
CA GLY A 176 11.90 19.50 -0.36
C GLY A 176 13.17 19.07 0.39
N ALA A 177 14.37 19.38 -0.10
CA ALA A 177 15.61 18.99 0.58
C ALA A 177 15.76 19.77 1.88
N ILE A 178 16.12 19.10 2.98
CA ILE A 178 16.33 19.74 4.28
C ILE A 178 17.83 19.91 4.49
N SER A 179 18.28 21.16 4.61
CA SER A 179 19.66 21.50 5.00
C SER A 179 19.77 21.67 6.52
N ASP A 180 20.96 21.48 7.10
CA ASP A 180 21.24 21.63 8.54
C ASP A 180 20.33 20.81 9.48
N TYR A 181 19.77 19.70 8.98
CA TYR A 181 19.01 18.76 9.81
C TYR A 181 19.93 18.02 10.79
N VAL A 182 19.34 17.54 11.88
CA VAL A 182 20.01 16.68 12.85
C VAL A 182 19.29 15.35 12.91
N GLU A 183 20.00 14.27 12.59
CA GLU A 183 19.51 12.90 12.77
C GLU A 183 19.24 12.62 14.26
N ILE A 184 18.20 11.83 14.52
CA ILE A 184 17.72 11.51 15.86
C ILE A 184 17.99 10.04 16.22
N ASP A 185 17.93 9.74 17.52
CA ASP A 185 18.04 8.36 18.01
C ASP A 185 16.81 7.51 17.67
N ASP A 186 16.98 6.19 17.70
CA ASP A 186 15.97 5.22 17.28
C ASP A 186 14.69 5.27 18.11
N ASP A 187 14.79 5.54 19.42
CA ASP A 187 13.62 5.66 20.30
C ASP A 187 12.76 6.85 19.88
N THR A 188 13.39 8.00 19.64
CA THR A 188 12.71 9.21 19.15
C THR A 188 12.16 9.00 17.74
N LEU A 189 12.95 8.40 16.83
CA LEU A 189 12.55 8.15 15.46
C LEU A 189 11.34 7.21 15.38
N LYS A 190 11.38 6.11 16.14
CA LYS A 190 10.28 5.14 16.21
C LYS A 190 9.03 5.75 16.83
N ALA A 191 9.18 6.55 17.89
CA ALA A 191 8.04 7.24 18.50
C ALA A 191 7.35 8.16 17.50
N ARG A 192 8.12 8.90 16.68
CA ARG A 192 7.57 9.79 15.65
C ARG A 192 6.92 9.03 14.50
N ILE A 193 7.56 7.98 13.98
CA ILE A 193 6.98 7.07 12.98
C ILE A 193 5.67 6.48 13.48
N LYS A 194 5.65 6.00 14.73
CA LYS A 194 4.44 5.45 15.33
C LYS A 194 3.34 6.49 15.47
N ALA A 195 3.68 7.71 15.89
CA ALA A 195 2.71 8.78 16.05
C ALA A 195 2.12 9.24 14.72
N THR A 196 2.92 9.40 13.67
CA THR A 196 2.44 9.78 12.33
C THR A 196 1.64 8.66 11.68
N MET A 197 2.06 7.40 11.80
CA MET A 197 1.25 6.27 11.35
C MET A 197 -0.09 6.19 12.10
N ALA A 198 -0.10 6.41 13.41
CA ALA A 198 -1.32 6.42 14.22
C ALA A 198 -2.27 7.56 13.82
N ASP A 199 -1.72 8.75 13.54
CA ASP A 199 -2.47 9.89 13.04
C ASP A 199 -3.08 9.60 11.67
N MET A 200 -2.28 9.12 10.71
CA MET A 200 -2.74 8.86 9.33
C MET A 200 -3.76 7.72 9.23
N PHE A 201 -3.54 6.58 9.88
CA PHE A 201 -4.33 5.36 9.63
C PHE A 201 -4.32 4.31 10.74
N GLY A 202 -3.39 4.38 11.71
CA GLY A 202 -3.13 3.28 12.63
C GLY A 202 -4.31 2.90 13.52
N PHE A 203 -5.18 3.88 13.83
CA PHE A 203 -6.41 3.67 14.60
C PHE A 203 -7.38 2.66 13.95
N LEU A 204 -7.29 2.44 12.64
CA LEU A 204 -8.10 1.44 11.93
C LEU A 204 -7.72 0.00 12.30
N GLY A 205 -6.50 -0.22 12.80
CA GLY A 205 -6.04 -1.51 13.31
C GLY A 205 -6.38 -1.74 14.79
N ASP A 206 -6.77 -0.69 15.53
CA ASP A 206 -7.02 -0.79 16.97
C ASP A 206 -8.14 -1.79 17.26
N ASP A 207 -7.96 -2.54 18.35
CA ASP A 207 -8.86 -3.62 18.81
C ASP A 207 -9.19 -4.69 17.74
N ASN A 208 -8.34 -4.83 16.71
CA ASN A 208 -8.59 -5.66 15.52
C ASN A 208 -9.88 -5.29 14.79
N SER A 209 -10.24 -4.00 14.76
CA SER A 209 -11.47 -3.50 14.15
C SER A 209 -11.48 -3.64 12.62
N SER A 210 -10.33 -3.48 11.96
CA SER A 210 -10.16 -3.69 10.52
C SER A 210 -8.87 -4.45 10.20
N ALA A 211 -8.84 -5.09 9.03
CA ALA A 211 -7.59 -5.60 8.47
C ALA A 211 -6.77 -4.42 7.92
N LEU A 212 -5.54 -4.28 8.39
CA LEU A 212 -4.62 -3.20 8.03
C LEU A 212 -3.26 -3.79 7.64
N LEU A 213 -2.72 -3.35 6.50
CA LEU A 213 -1.34 -3.60 6.07
C LEU A 213 -0.79 -2.37 5.35
N LEU A 214 0.52 -2.28 5.15
CA LEU A 214 1.08 -1.24 4.27
C LEU A 214 1.01 -1.68 2.81
N GLY A 215 0.27 -0.94 1.97
CA GLY A 215 0.15 -1.18 0.53
C GLY A 215 1.50 -1.05 -0.16
N GLU A 216 2.26 -0.03 0.24
CA GLU A 216 3.66 0.14 -0.10
C GLU A 216 4.43 0.71 1.10
N PHE A 217 5.66 0.21 1.26
CA PHE A 217 6.65 0.80 2.16
C PHE A 217 8.06 0.49 1.63
N GLY A 218 9.03 1.34 1.93
CA GLY A 218 10.41 1.11 1.50
C GLY A 218 11.23 2.38 1.34
N GLY A 219 12.40 2.23 0.75
CA GLY A 219 13.39 3.30 0.65
C GLY A 219 14.71 2.79 0.12
N LEU A 220 15.72 3.64 0.25
CA LEU A 220 17.11 3.21 0.17
C LEU A 220 17.48 2.48 1.46
N TYR A 221 18.10 1.32 1.34
CA TYR A 221 18.44 0.45 2.47
C TYR A 221 19.95 0.31 2.62
N SER A 222 20.62 -0.36 1.68
CA SER A 222 22.08 -0.50 1.68
C SER A 222 22.79 0.70 1.08
N LYS A 223 22.07 1.55 0.33
CA LYS A 223 22.61 2.75 -0.31
C LYS A 223 22.32 4.03 0.46
N ASP A 224 21.84 3.95 1.69
CA ASP A 224 21.58 5.13 2.53
C ASP A 224 22.90 5.86 2.85
N LEU A 225 22.95 7.16 2.52
CA LEU A 225 24.11 8.03 2.74
C LEU A 225 23.96 8.93 3.97
N HIS A 226 22.87 8.82 4.72
CA HIS A 226 22.76 9.48 6.02
C HIS A 226 23.87 8.96 6.95
N PRO A 227 24.61 9.83 7.66
CA PRO A 227 25.63 9.41 8.63
C PRO A 227 25.18 8.36 9.65
N GLU A 228 23.96 8.47 10.17
CA GLU A 228 23.36 7.50 11.10
C GLU A 228 22.39 6.54 10.39
N LEU A 229 22.37 6.48 9.05
CA LEU A 229 21.51 5.60 8.25
C LEU A 229 20.00 5.79 8.53
N THR A 230 19.54 7.04 8.68
CA THR A 230 18.13 7.36 8.98
C THR A 230 17.12 6.74 8.00
N THR A 231 17.40 6.65 6.70
CA THR A 231 16.47 6.02 5.73
C THR A 231 16.34 4.52 5.98
N GLN A 232 17.46 3.83 6.18
CA GLN A 232 17.48 2.39 6.51
C GLN A 232 16.72 2.17 7.83
N ARG A 233 17.03 2.94 8.87
CA ARG A 233 16.37 2.87 10.18
C ARG A 233 14.87 3.15 10.09
N CYS A 234 14.43 4.12 9.29
CA CYS A 234 12.99 4.36 9.07
C CYS A 234 12.29 3.12 8.51
N THR A 235 12.93 2.36 7.61
CA THR A 235 12.39 1.10 7.09
C THR A 235 12.26 0.06 8.20
N ASP A 236 13.32 -0.15 8.97
CA ASP A 236 13.34 -1.12 10.07
C ASP A 236 12.31 -0.79 11.15
N LEU A 237 12.29 0.45 11.62
CA LEU A 237 11.39 0.91 12.69
C LEU A 237 9.92 0.91 12.24
N SER A 238 9.64 1.17 10.96
CA SER A 238 8.29 1.02 10.40
C SER A 238 7.83 -0.44 10.47
N MET A 239 8.69 -1.40 10.11
CA MET A 239 8.36 -2.83 10.24
C MET A 239 8.17 -3.25 11.70
N GLU A 240 8.98 -2.73 12.63
CA GLU A 240 8.79 -2.98 14.06
C GLU A 240 7.45 -2.45 14.55
N VAL A 241 7.02 -1.24 14.15
CA VAL A 241 5.71 -0.69 14.51
C VAL A 241 4.57 -1.57 13.99
N ILE A 242 4.67 -2.08 12.76
CA ILE A 242 3.68 -3.01 12.18
C ILE A 242 3.58 -4.30 13.01
N VAL A 243 4.72 -4.90 13.36
CA VAL A 243 4.77 -6.14 14.16
C VAL A 243 4.21 -5.90 15.57
N GLU A 244 4.62 -4.82 16.23
CA GLU A 244 4.15 -4.46 17.58
C GLU A 244 2.65 -4.16 17.62
N SER A 245 2.11 -3.57 16.54
CA SER A 245 0.70 -3.21 16.43
C SER A 245 -0.18 -4.39 15.99
N GLY A 246 0.42 -5.52 15.61
CA GLY A 246 -0.31 -6.72 15.19
C GLY A 246 -0.96 -6.61 13.80
N TRP A 247 -0.50 -5.68 12.96
CA TRP A 247 -1.00 -5.50 11.60
C TRP A 247 -0.56 -6.64 10.68
N ALA A 248 -1.16 -6.74 9.49
CA ALA A 248 -1.01 -7.90 8.60
C ALA A 248 0.28 -7.92 7.75
N GLY A 249 1.21 -6.97 7.98
CA GLY A 249 2.47 -6.84 7.23
C GLY A 249 2.39 -5.71 6.19
N GLY A 250 2.97 -5.95 5.01
CA GLY A 250 2.89 -5.02 3.88
C GLY A 250 3.63 -5.52 2.64
N PHE A 251 3.56 -4.74 1.55
CA PHE A 251 4.33 -4.98 0.33
C PHE A 251 5.49 -3.99 0.25
N VAL A 252 6.72 -4.52 0.23
CA VAL A 252 7.92 -3.70 0.10
C VAL A 252 8.02 -3.16 -1.33
N TRP A 253 8.19 -1.85 -1.45
CA TRP A 253 8.59 -1.16 -2.67
C TRP A 253 10.13 -1.07 -2.70
N SER A 254 10.83 -1.81 -3.58
CA SER A 254 10.28 -2.84 -4.46
C SER A 254 11.24 -4.01 -4.68
N LEU A 255 10.77 -5.03 -5.38
CA LEU A 255 11.64 -6.08 -5.92
C LEU A 255 12.63 -5.52 -6.95
N ASN A 256 12.21 -4.49 -7.69
CA ASN A 256 12.90 -3.97 -8.87
C ASN A 256 14.07 -3.05 -8.48
N PRO A 257 15.27 -3.23 -9.05
CA PRO A 257 16.44 -2.42 -8.73
C PRO A 257 16.33 -0.96 -9.20
N GLU A 258 15.50 -0.69 -10.21
CA GLU A 258 15.31 0.62 -10.82
C GLU A 258 14.27 1.49 -10.11
N SER A 259 13.68 1.02 -9.00
CA SER A 259 12.80 1.85 -8.16
C SER A 259 13.55 3.11 -7.73
N ALA A 260 12.99 4.28 -8.06
CA ALA A 260 13.65 5.56 -7.91
C ALA A 260 13.15 6.33 -6.67
N TYR A 261 14.10 6.97 -5.99
CA TYR A 261 13.93 7.80 -4.82
C TYR A 261 14.55 9.18 -5.06
N GLN A 262 14.03 10.21 -4.41
CA GLN A 262 14.38 11.60 -4.71
C GLN A 262 15.42 12.21 -3.77
N TYR A 263 15.75 11.56 -2.64
CA TYR A 263 16.64 12.14 -1.64
C TYR A 263 17.66 11.12 -1.12
N ASN A 264 18.93 11.52 -1.07
CA ASN A 264 19.98 10.73 -0.42
C ASN A 264 21.27 11.56 -0.17
N PRO A 265 21.53 12.03 1.06
CA PRO A 265 20.63 12.04 2.21
C PRO A 265 19.59 13.18 2.10
N ALA A 266 18.92 13.56 3.19
CA ALA A 266 17.81 14.52 3.16
C ALA A 266 18.13 15.92 2.60
N ASP A 267 19.41 16.33 2.58
CA ASP A 267 19.86 17.61 2.01
C ASP A 267 20.15 17.56 0.51
N THR A 268 20.07 16.37 -0.10
CA THR A 268 20.52 16.12 -1.46
C THR A 268 19.36 15.59 -2.30
N TYR A 269 18.69 16.50 -3.01
CA TYR A 269 17.70 16.15 -4.03
C TYR A 269 18.37 15.59 -5.29
N GLY A 270 17.86 14.47 -5.81
CA GLY A 270 18.43 13.76 -6.94
C GLY A 270 17.57 12.60 -7.43
N THR A 271 18.20 11.61 -8.03
CA THR A 271 17.55 10.34 -8.39
C THR A 271 18.47 9.21 -8.00
N PHE A 272 18.00 8.38 -7.08
CA PHE A 272 18.72 7.26 -6.51
C PHE A 272 17.89 6.01 -6.68
N THR A 273 18.50 4.88 -6.99
CA THR A 273 17.76 3.64 -7.23
C THR A 273 18.21 2.51 -6.34
N GLU A 274 17.25 1.79 -5.78
CA GLU A 274 17.49 0.57 -5.03
C GLU A 274 16.21 -0.28 -4.99
N GLY A 275 16.40 -1.60 -4.99
CA GLY A 275 15.36 -2.58 -4.70
C GLY A 275 15.96 -3.81 -4.03
N ILE A 276 15.13 -4.82 -3.82
CA ILE A 276 15.57 -6.11 -3.27
C ILE A 276 16.49 -6.87 -4.25
N LEU A 277 16.37 -6.62 -5.55
CA LEU A 277 17.36 -7.07 -6.53
C LEU A 277 18.42 -6.00 -6.76
N GLU A 278 19.60 -6.45 -7.14
CA GLU A 278 20.67 -5.61 -7.68
C GLU A 278 20.40 -5.24 -9.15
N ASP A 279 21.11 -4.25 -9.69
CA ASP A 279 20.94 -3.73 -11.06
C ASP A 279 21.12 -4.80 -12.17
N ASP A 280 21.69 -5.96 -11.83
CA ASP A 280 21.84 -7.09 -12.74
C ASP A 280 20.55 -7.92 -12.92
N TRP A 281 19.49 -7.63 -12.14
CA TRP A 281 18.20 -8.34 -12.12
C TRP A 281 18.28 -9.83 -11.75
N LEU A 282 19.39 -10.26 -11.17
CA LEU A 282 19.69 -11.66 -10.88
C LEU A 282 20.11 -11.87 -9.44
N THR A 283 20.91 -10.94 -8.92
CA THR A 283 21.47 -10.99 -7.57
C THR A 283 20.51 -10.32 -6.60
N ALA A 284 20.24 -10.97 -5.47
CA ALA A 284 19.50 -10.33 -4.39
C ALA A 284 20.43 -9.42 -3.59
N ASN A 285 19.99 -8.19 -3.35
CA ASN A 285 20.55 -7.31 -2.33
C ASN A 285 20.37 -7.97 -0.97
N SER A 286 21.43 -8.62 -0.49
CA SER A 286 21.38 -9.48 0.69
C SER A 286 21.21 -8.70 1.99
N GLU A 287 21.63 -7.43 2.01
CA GLU A 287 21.44 -6.55 3.16
C GLU A 287 19.98 -6.12 3.27
N PHE A 288 19.40 -5.60 2.17
CA PHE A 288 17.99 -5.22 2.13
C PHE A 288 17.07 -6.42 2.39
N LEU A 289 17.32 -7.55 1.74
CA LEU A 289 16.53 -8.77 1.96
C LEU A 289 16.61 -9.26 3.42
N LYS A 290 17.76 -9.09 4.09
CA LYS A 290 17.91 -9.44 5.51
C LYS A 290 17.12 -8.47 6.40
N GLY A 291 17.05 -7.19 6.07
CA GLY A 291 16.21 -6.22 6.77
C GLY A 291 14.75 -6.65 6.85
N MET A 292 14.22 -7.22 5.76
CA MET A 292 12.83 -7.69 5.69
C MET A 292 12.51 -8.86 6.64
N THR A 293 13.51 -9.45 7.29
CA THR A 293 13.29 -10.56 8.23
C THR A 293 12.58 -10.16 9.52
N VAL A 294 12.43 -8.85 9.81
CA VAL A 294 11.58 -8.35 10.91
C VAL A 294 10.16 -8.92 10.83
N PHE A 295 9.60 -9.06 9.62
CA PHE A 295 8.26 -9.65 9.44
C PHE A 295 8.16 -11.15 9.74
N ASN A 296 9.27 -11.85 10.02
CA ASN A 296 9.19 -13.21 10.56
C ASN A 296 8.53 -13.27 11.94
N ASP A 297 8.49 -12.15 12.66
CA ASP A 297 7.92 -12.04 14.01
C ASP A 297 6.42 -11.67 14.01
N LEU A 298 5.78 -11.56 12.85
CA LEU A 298 4.33 -11.37 12.74
C LEU A 298 3.58 -12.51 13.43
N ALA A 299 2.71 -12.18 14.40
CA ALA A 299 2.05 -13.14 15.29
C ALA A 299 1.24 -14.24 14.56
N ASN A 300 0.70 -13.93 13.37
CA ASN A 300 -0.12 -14.82 12.58
C ASN A 300 0.53 -15.23 11.24
N LEU A 301 1.87 -15.12 11.12
CA LEU A 301 2.58 -15.47 9.89
C LEU A 301 2.36 -16.93 9.53
N ARG A 302 1.71 -17.17 8.39
CA ARG A 302 1.43 -18.50 7.85
C ARG A 302 1.30 -18.44 6.34
N SER A 303 1.51 -19.58 5.69
CA SER A 303 1.23 -19.69 4.25
C SER A 303 -0.23 -19.38 3.95
N MET A 304 -0.49 -18.71 2.82
CA MET A 304 -1.83 -18.42 2.34
C MET A 304 -2.67 -19.72 2.30
N PRO A 305 -3.82 -19.77 2.99
CA PRO A 305 -4.64 -20.97 3.01
C PRO A 305 -5.30 -21.19 1.65
N CYS A 306 -5.56 -22.45 1.31
CA CYS A 306 -6.50 -22.76 0.24
C CYS A 306 -7.91 -22.53 0.79
N PHE A 307 -8.69 -21.64 0.19
CA PHE A 307 -10.10 -21.46 0.54
C PHE A 307 -10.94 -22.53 -0.15
N GLU A 308 -11.75 -23.27 0.62
CA GLU A 308 -12.77 -24.15 0.03
C GLU A 308 -13.85 -23.28 -0.61
N VAL A 309 -14.10 -23.50 -1.90
CA VAL A 309 -15.19 -22.81 -2.60
C VAL A 309 -16.47 -23.56 -2.26
N GLU A 310 -17.39 -22.94 -1.51
CA GLU A 310 -18.76 -23.46 -1.42
C GLU A 310 -19.34 -23.51 -2.84
N GLU A 311 -19.70 -24.70 -3.31
CA GLU A 311 -20.36 -24.83 -4.60
C GLU A 311 -21.65 -24.01 -4.56
N SER A 312 -21.73 -22.98 -5.39
CA SER A 312 -22.95 -22.20 -5.56
C SER A 312 -24.08 -23.17 -5.92
N ALA A 313 -25.15 -23.14 -5.13
CA ALA A 313 -26.36 -23.91 -5.38
C ALA A 313 -27.11 -23.36 -6.60
N SER A 314 -26.56 -23.56 -7.80
CA SER A 314 -27.22 -23.30 -9.07
C SER A 314 -27.13 -24.54 -9.96
N GLY A 315 -27.74 -25.62 -9.47
CA GLY A 315 -28.03 -26.82 -10.22
C GLY A 315 -29.48 -27.22 -9.95
N SER A 316 -30.43 -26.45 -10.45
CA SER A 316 -31.81 -26.94 -10.55
C SER A 316 -31.83 -28.03 -11.61
N ASP A 317 -31.64 -29.28 -11.19
CA ASP A 317 -31.97 -30.47 -11.97
C ASP A 317 -33.48 -30.44 -12.27
N SER A 318 -33.83 -29.92 -13.44
CA SER A 318 -35.13 -30.25 -14.06
C SER A 318 -35.00 -31.64 -14.69
N SER A 319 -35.13 -32.64 -13.83
CA SER A 319 -35.37 -34.02 -14.27
C SER A 319 -36.71 -34.07 -15.02
N SER A 320 -36.61 -34.08 -16.34
CA SER A 320 -37.70 -34.49 -17.23
C SER A 320 -37.95 -35.97 -17.01
N SER A 321 -39.10 -36.31 -16.44
CA SER A 321 -39.66 -37.66 -16.48
C SER A 321 -40.76 -37.69 -17.52
N SER A 322 -40.55 -38.61 -18.46
CA SER A 322 -41.43 -39.16 -19.50
C SER A 322 -42.84 -39.48 -19.05
#